data_AF-A0A3B0TDT7-F1
#
_entry.id   AF-A0A3B0TDT7-F1
#
_cell.length_a   1.000
_cell.length_b   1.000
_cell.length_c   1.000
_cell.angle_alpha   90.00
_cell.angle_beta   90.00
_cell.angle_gamma   90.00
#
_symmetry.space_group_name_H-M   'P 1'
#
loop_
_entity.id
_entity.type
_entity.pdbx_description
1 polymer ?
#
loop_
_entity_poly.entity_id
_entity_poly.type
_entity_poly.pdbx_seq_one_letter_code
_entity_poly.pdbx_strand_id
1 'polypeptide(L)'
;MSKYRFLWVLPVSFDITHPMIVEIDDIKSHMQPSQRLLGLDLGSKTIGIALSDIMCRIATPMETIKRSKFTKDAERLISIISAQNVGGIILGLPLNMDGSEGPRCQSTRQFAANISGKIDIAIALWDERLSTVAVTRTLIEADTSRKRRRQLVDKMAAGYILQGALDKLSRM
;
A
#
# COMPACT_ATOMS: atom_id res chain seq x y z
N MET A 1 51.13 10.99 2.42
CA MET A 1 49.92 11.74 2.85
C MET A 1 49.35 12.48 1.64
N SER A 2 48.17 12.09 1.15
CA SER A 2 47.18 12.92 0.41
C SER A 2 46.16 11.95 -0.21
N LYS A 3 45.15 11.55 0.57
CA LYS A 3 43.74 12.01 0.50
C LYS A 3 42.96 11.42 -0.68
N TYR A 4 42.27 10.33 -0.35
CA TYR A 4 41.13 9.74 -1.06
C TYR A 4 40.17 10.80 -1.56
N ARG A 5 39.87 10.77 -2.85
CA ARG A 5 38.86 11.61 -3.49
C ARG A 5 37.64 10.72 -3.79
N PHE A 6 36.75 10.61 -2.81
CA PHE A 6 35.41 10.08 -3.00
C PHE A 6 34.65 10.98 -3.97
N LEU A 7 34.23 10.44 -5.11
CA LEU A 7 33.34 11.12 -6.05
C LEU A 7 31.89 10.87 -5.60
N TRP A 8 31.25 11.88 -5.03
CA TRP A 8 29.80 11.97 -4.90
C TRP A 8 29.35 13.13 -5.78
N VAL A 9 28.68 12.89 -6.91
CA VAL A 9 27.70 13.83 -7.46
C VAL A 9 26.73 13.11 -8.41
N LEU A 10 25.50 12.87 -7.95
CA LEU A 10 24.30 13.30 -8.66
C LEU A 10 23.29 13.75 -7.59
N PRO A 11 22.86 15.03 -7.57
CA PRO A 11 21.70 15.40 -6.80
C PRO A 11 20.48 14.89 -7.58
N VAL A 12 19.82 13.85 -7.09
CA VAL A 12 18.41 13.66 -7.42
C VAL A 12 17.71 14.80 -6.69
N SER A 13 17.43 15.88 -7.42
CA SER A 13 16.64 16.99 -6.91
C SER A 13 15.25 16.45 -6.58
N PHE A 14 15.05 15.99 -5.35
CA PHE A 14 13.72 15.70 -4.82
C PHE A 14 13.06 17.07 -4.65
N ASP A 15 12.19 17.43 -5.58
CA ASP A 15 11.37 18.62 -5.46
C ASP A 15 10.46 18.43 -4.24
N ILE A 16 10.72 19.20 -3.19
CA ILE A 16 10.10 19.09 -1.87
C ILE A 16 8.87 19.99 -1.83
N THR A 17 7.97 19.85 -2.79
CA THR A 17 6.65 20.49 -2.70
C THR A 17 5.62 19.58 -3.36
N HIS A 18 4.55 19.27 -2.62
CA HIS A 18 3.33 18.53 -2.98
C HIS A 18 3.18 17.13 -2.36
N PRO A 19 1.96 16.79 -1.89
CA PRO A 19 1.66 15.45 -1.40
C PRO A 19 1.98 14.43 -2.49
N MET A 20 2.84 13.46 -2.17
CA MET A 20 3.37 12.45 -3.09
C MET A 20 2.31 11.39 -3.46
N ILE A 21 1.10 11.80 -3.85
CA ILE A 21 0.14 10.90 -4.48
C ILE A 21 0.52 10.81 -5.95
N VAL A 22 0.90 9.61 -6.38
CA VAL A 22 1.41 9.33 -7.72
C VAL A 22 0.54 8.30 -8.41
N GLU A 23 0.64 8.24 -9.74
CA GLU A 23 0.09 7.11 -10.48
C GLU A 23 0.85 5.84 -10.11
N ILE A 24 0.14 4.71 -10.07
CA ILE A 24 0.77 3.44 -9.69
C ILE A 24 1.96 3.10 -10.57
N ASP A 25 1.91 3.48 -11.83
CA ASP A 25 2.94 3.19 -12.84
C ASP A 25 4.27 3.90 -12.51
N ASP A 26 4.23 5.00 -11.76
CA ASP A 26 5.39 5.80 -11.37
C ASP A 26 5.91 5.44 -9.96
N ILE A 27 5.22 4.59 -9.20
CA ILE A 27 5.54 4.35 -7.78
C ILE A 27 6.98 3.85 -7.58
N LYS A 28 7.47 2.99 -8.49
CA LYS A 28 8.81 2.42 -8.41
C LYS A 28 9.92 3.46 -8.66
N SER A 29 9.67 4.49 -9.47
CA SER A 29 10.65 5.56 -9.70
C SER A 29 10.87 6.47 -8.50
N HIS A 30 9.95 6.46 -7.54
CA HIS A 30 10.07 7.19 -6.28
C HIS A 30 10.72 6.38 -5.15
N MET A 31 11.16 5.15 -5.44
CA MET A 31 11.74 4.24 -4.45
C MET A 31 13.24 4.04 -4.67
N GLN A 32 13.96 3.83 -3.56
CA GLN A 32 15.34 3.34 -3.59
C GLN A 32 15.38 1.83 -3.82
N PRO A 33 16.47 1.30 -4.40
CA PRO A 33 16.65 -0.14 -4.53
C PRO A 33 16.50 -0.87 -3.19
N SER A 34 15.90 -2.06 -3.20
CA SER A 34 15.65 -2.91 -2.02
C SER A 34 14.66 -2.35 -0.99
N GLN A 35 14.01 -1.22 -1.26
CA GLN A 35 12.85 -0.79 -0.47
C GLN A 35 11.62 -1.65 -0.79
N ARG A 36 10.74 -1.77 0.20
CA ARG A 36 9.49 -2.54 0.09
C ARG A 36 8.31 -1.62 -0.20
N LEU A 37 7.25 -2.19 -0.77
CA LEU A 37 5.94 -1.56 -0.85
C LEU A 37 5.07 -2.01 0.33
N LEU A 38 4.32 -1.06 0.89
CA LEU A 38 3.34 -1.30 1.94
C LEU A 38 1.93 -1.25 1.35
N GLY A 39 1.17 -2.32 1.47
CA GLY A 39 -0.23 -2.39 1.07
C GLY A 39 -1.16 -2.04 2.21
N LEU A 40 -2.14 -1.17 1.97
CA LEU A 40 -3.14 -0.77 2.95
C LEU A 40 -4.56 -1.05 2.45
N ASP A 41 -5.35 -1.74 3.28
CA ASP A 41 -6.81 -1.86 3.15
C ASP A 41 -7.49 -0.95 4.18
N LEU A 42 -8.18 0.11 3.73
CA LEU A 42 -8.84 1.07 4.61
C LEU A 42 -10.28 0.66 4.92
N GLY A 43 -10.44 -0.05 6.03
CA GLY A 43 -11.73 -0.32 6.65
C GLY A 43 -12.23 0.86 7.50
N SER A 44 -13.52 0.86 7.85
CA SER A 44 -14.11 1.89 8.73
C SER A 44 -13.58 1.82 10.17
N LYS A 45 -13.16 0.64 10.63
CA LYS A 45 -12.67 0.38 12.00
C LYS A 45 -11.23 -0.14 12.06
N THR A 46 -10.66 -0.51 10.92
CA THR A 46 -9.37 -1.20 10.84
C THR A 46 -8.58 -0.74 9.62
N ILE A 47 -7.27 -0.87 9.70
CA ILE A 47 -6.36 -0.75 8.55
C ILE A 47 -5.67 -2.09 8.42
N GLY A 48 -5.97 -2.85 7.36
CA GLY A 48 -5.22 -4.04 7.02
C GLY A 48 -3.86 -3.65 6.43
N ILE A 49 -2.80 -4.35 6.81
CA ILE A 49 -1.44 -4.08 6.36
C ILE A 49 -0.85 -5.32 5.70
N ALA A 50 -0.23 -5.12 4.54
CA ALA A 50 0.61 -6.10 3.88
C ALA A 50 1.94 -5.46 3.46
N LEU A 51 2.95 -6.30 3.25
CA LEU A 51 4.29 -5.86 2.87
C LEU A 51 4.77 -6.68 1.67
N SER A 52 5.45 -6.04 0.73
CA SER A 52 6.12 -6.74 -0.35
C SER A 52 7.44 -7.34 0.11
N ASP A 53 7.94 -8.32 -0.62
CA ASP A 53 9.37 -8.62 -0.61
C ASP A 53 10.18 -7.48 -1.27
N ILE A 54 11.51 -7.53 -1.13
CA ILE A 54 12.41 -6.48 -1.64
C ILE A 54 12.44 -6.41 -3.18
N MET A 55 12.01 -7.47 -3.86
CA MET A 55 11.88 -7.51 -5.32
C MET A 55 10.53 -7.01 -5.82
N CYS A 56 9.61 -6.64 -4.91
CA CYS A 56 8.25 -6.21 -5.23
C CYS A 56 7.51 -7.24 -6.12
N ARG A 57 7.56 -8.52 -5.74
CA ARG A 57 6.92 -9.64 -6.44
C ARG A 57 5.83 -10.32 -5.60
N ILE A 58 6.06 -10.44 -4.29
CA ILE A 58 5.17 -11.19 -3.40
C ILE A 58 4.69 -10.28 -2.28
N ALA A 59 3.37 -10.22 -2.08
CA ALA A 59 2.73 -9.56 -0.96
C ALA A 59 2.48 -10.55 0.19
N THR A 60 2.86 -10.16 1.41
CA THR A 60 2.58 -10.92 2.63
C THR A 60 1.73 -10.08 3.59
N PRO A 61 0.54 -10.54 4.02
CA PRO A 61 -0.20 -9.89 5.09
C PRO A 61 0.64 -9.81 6.37
N MET A 62 0.65 -8.64 7.02
CA MET A 62 1.49 -8.38 8.18
C MET A 62 0.66 -8.26 9.46
N GLU A 63 -0.16 -7.21 9.57
CA GLU A 63 -0.97 -6.97 10.76
C GLU A 63 -2.25 -6.18 10.42
N THR A 64 -3.10 -5.97 11.42
CA THR A 64 -4.28 -5.12 11.30
C THR A 64 -4.27 -4.09 12.42
N ILE A 65 -4.21 -2.81 12.07
CA ILE A 65 -4.35 -1.71 13.02
C ILE A 65 -5.84 -1.55 13.34
N LYS A 66 -6.22 -1.52 14.62
CA LYS A 66 -7.54 -1.04 15.04
C LYS A 66 -7.52 0.48 15.03
N ARG A 67 -8.35 1.09 14.19
CA ARG A 67 -8.40 2.54 14.00
C ARG A 67 -8.87 3.24 15.26
N SER A 68 -8.28 4.40 15.53
CA SER A 68 -8.62 5.22 16.69
C SER A 68 -8.61 6.70 16.30
N LYS A 69 -7.70 7.49 16.88
CA LYS A 69 -7.41 8.86 16.43
C LYS A 69 -6.42 8.80 15.29
N PHE A 70 -6.64 9.60 14.26
CA PHE A 70 -5.76 9.67 13.08
C PHE A 70 -4.28 9.83 13.46
N THR A 71 -3.95 10.65 14.45
CA THR A 71 -2.57 10.83 14.93
C THR A 71 -1.92 9.51 15.36
N LYS A 72 -2.61 8.67 16.12
CA LYS A 72 -2.08 7.37 16.58
C LYS A 72 -1.96 6.37 15.43
N ASP A 73 -2.95 6.36 14.55
CA ASP A 73 -2.94 5.50 13.37
C ASP A 73 -1.74 5.87 12.45
N ALA A 74 -1.50 7.16 12.26
CA ALA A 74 -0.36 7.69 11.51
C ALA A 74 0.99 7.39 12.17
N GLU A 75 1.13 7.58 13.48
CA GLU A 75 2.34 7.21 14.24
C GLU A 75 2.68 5.73 14.08
N ARG A 76 1.66 4.85 14.14
CA ARG A 76 1.88 3.42 13.90
C ARG A 76 2.35 3.15 12.48
N LEU A 77 1.73 3.75 11.47
CA LEU A 77 2.16 3.60 10.08
C LEU A 77 3.60 4.09 9.87
N ILE A 78 3.96 5.26 10.40
CA ILE A 78 5.33 5.81 10.33
C ILE A 78 6.33 4.83 10.96
N SER A 79 5.99 4.24 12.11
CA SER A 79 6.85 3.24 12.77
C SER A 79 7.10 2.02 11.88
N ILE A 80 6.07 1.55 11.15
CA ILE A 80 6.18 0.42 10.23
C ILE A 80 7.01 0.79 9.01
N ILE A 81 6.76 1.97 8.43
CA ILE A 81 7.49 2.48 7.26
C ILE A 81 8.99 2.49 7.55
N SER A 82 9.39 3.04 8.69
CA SER A 82 10.78 3.07 9.12
C SER A 82 11.34 1.68 9.39
N ALA A 83 10.64 0.86 10.19
CA ALA A 83 11.15 -0.45 10.60
C ALA A 83 11.27 -1.46 9.45
N GLN A 84 10.47 -1.31 8.39
CA GLN A 84 10.42 -2.23 7.26
C GLN A 84 11.11 -1.71 6.00
N ASN A 85 11.77 -0.55 6.07
CA ASN A 85 12.41 0.11 4.92
C ASN A 85 11.43 0.26 3.73
N VAL A 86 10.26 0.83 4.00
CA VAL A 86 9.22 1.05 2.99
C VAL A 86 9.56 2.29 2.15
N GLY A 87 9.49 2.15 0.83
CA GLY A 87 9.73 3.24 -0.13
C GLY A 87 8.45 3.79 -0.76
N GLY A 88 7.33 3.08 -0.66
CA GLY A 88 6.06 3.51 -1.21
C GLY A 88 4.87 2.77 -0.61
N ILE A 89 3.70 3.37 -0.70
CA ILE A 89 2.43 2.82 -0.21
C ILE A 89 1.49 2.56 -1.39
N ILE A 90 0.89 1.37 -1.40
CA ILE A 90 -0.26 1.06 -2.23
C ILE A 90 -1.50 1.09 -1.33
N LEU A 91 -2.34 2.10 -1.51
CA LEU A 91 -3.58 2.24 -0.78
C LEU A 91 -4.74 1.80 -1.68
N GLY A 92 -5.48 0.79 -1.25
CA GLY A 92 -6.60 0.32 -2.02
C GLY A 92 -7.75 1.34 -2.08
N LEU A 93 -8.35 1.45 -3.27
CA LEU A 93 -9.44 2.33 -3.63
C LEU A 93 -10.69 1.47 -3.94
N PRO A 94 -11.73 1.53 -3.10
CA PRO A 94 -12.89 0.64 -3.22
C PRO A 94 -13.90 1.17 -4.25
N LEU A 95 -13.53 1.10 -5.53
CA LEU A 95 -14.43 1.44 -6.65
C LEU A 95 -15.60 0.44 -6.72
N ASN A 96 -16.75 0.91 -7.20
CA ASN A 96 -17.89 0.05 -7.51
C ASN A 96 -17.57 -0.83 -8.72
N MET A 97 -18.30 -1.94 -8.91
CA MET A 97 -18.00 -2.89 -10.01
C MET A 97 -18.02 -2.24 -11.41
N ASP A 98 -18.85 -1.21 -11.61
CA ASP A 98 -18.91 -0.41 -12.84
C ASP A 98 -17.79 0.64 -12.98
N GLY A 99 -16.91 0.76 -11.98
CA GLY A 99 -15.81 1.72 -11.92
C GLY A 99 -16.18 3.07 -11.29
N SER A 100 -17.44 3.27 -10.91
CA SER A 100 -17.86 4.51 -10.25
C SER A 100 -17.32 4.65 -8.83
N GLU A 101 -17.15 5.90 -8.38
CA GLU A 101 -16.73 6.21 -7.01
C GLU A 101 -17.93 6.31 -6.06
N GLY A 102 -17.78 5.75 -4.85
CA GLY A 102 -18.71 5.92 -3.73
C GLY A 102 -18.11 6.73 -2.58
N PRO A 103 -18.87 6.96 -1.48
CA PRO A 103 -18.39 7.70 -0.30
C PRO A 103 -17.10 7.13 0.34
N ARG A 104 -16.85 5.83 0.18
CA ARG A 104 -15.61 5.18 0.64
C ARG A 104 -14.38 5.64 -0.14
N CYS A 105 -14.51 5.93 -1.44
CA CYS A 105 -13.41 6.45 -2.26
C CYS A 105 -12.94 7.82 -1.74
N GLN A 106 -13.89 8.71 -1.45
CA GLN A 106 -13.60 10.02 -0.86
C GLN A 106 -12.89 9.89 0.49
N SER A 107 -13.34 8.98 1.35
CA SER A 107 -12.70 8.71 2.64
C SER A 107 -11.27 8.20 2.48
N THR A 108 -11.01 7.32 1.50
CA THR A 108 -9.67 6.81 1.16
C THR A 108 -8.77 7.93 0.66
N ARG A 109 -9.24 8.77 -0.28
CA ARG A 109 -8.48 9.90 -0.82
C ARG A 109 -8.12 10.92 0.27
N GLN A 110 -9.07 11.23 1.17
CA GLN A 110 -8.80 12.10 2.30
C GLN A 110 -7.76 11.51 3.26
N PHE A 111 -7.84 10.20 3.52
CA PHE A 111 -6.83 9.52 4.32
C PHE A 111 -5.44 9.61 3.67
N ALA A 112 -5.35 9.36 2.36
CA ALA A 112 -4.12 9.50 1.58
C ALA A 112 -3.53 10.92 1.69
N ALA A 113 -4.35 11.95 1.48
CA ALA A 113 -3.93 13.35 1.58
C ALA A 113 -3.45 13.72 2.99
N ASN A 114 -4.13 13.21 4.03
CA ASN A 114 -3.76 13.49 5.41
C ASN A 114 -2.46 12.80 5.80
N ILE A 115 -2.24 11.55 5.37
CA ILE A 115 -1.03 10.79 5.71
C ILE A 115 0.17 11.25 4.87
N SER A 116 -0.04 11.66 3.62
CA SER A 116 1.03 12.24 2.77
C SER A 116 1.60 13.53 3.36
N GLY A 117 0.83 14.28 4.16
CA GLY A 117 1.33 15.43 4.91
C GLY A 117 2.19 15.06 6.14
N LYS A 118 2.41 13.76 6.40
CA LYS A 118 3.15 13.23 7.56
C LYS A 118 4.28 12.28 7.19
N ILE A 119 4.44 11.93 5.90
CA ILE A 119 5.43 10.98 5.41
C ILE A 119 6.05 11.51 4.12
N ASP A 120 7.30 11.15 3.87
CA ASP A 120 8.08 11.60 2.70
C ASP A 120 8.17 10.54 1.59
N ILE A 121 7.28 9.54 1.61
CA ILE A 121 7.23 8.45 0.63
C ILE A 121 5.98 8.54 -0.25
N ALA A 122 6.08 8.03 -1.47
CA ALA A 122 4.99 8.07 -2.43
C ALA A 122 3.83 7.14 -2.07
N ILE A 123 2.61 7.54 -2.45
CA ILE A 123 1.37 6.79 -2.27
C ILE A 123 0.70 6.64 -3.64
N ALA A 124 0.40 5.42 -4.05
CA ALA A 124 -0.46 5.15 -5.20
C ALA A 124 -1.81 4.59 -4.74
N LEU A 125 -2.88 5.05 -5.38
CA LEU A 125 -4.22 4.51 -5.18
C LEU A 125 -4.46 3.34 -6.14
N TRP A 126 -4.93 2.20 -5.63
CA TRP A 126 -5.09 0.98 -6.41
C TRP A 126 -6.54 0.50 -6.46
N ASP A 127 -7.05 0.27 -7.67
CA ASP A 127 -8.39 -0.29 -7.89
C ASP A 127 -8.51 -1.72 -7.35
N GLU A 128 -9.29 -1.90 -6.28
CA GLU A 128 -9.41 -3.18 -5.57
C GLU A 128 -10.36 -4.21 -6.22
N ARG A 129 -11.09 -3.86 -7.28
CA ARG A 129 -12.27 -4.61 -7.77
C ARG A 129 -12.01 -6.08 -8.10
N LEU A 130 -10.81 -6.42 -8.57
CA LEU A 130 -10.47 -7.79 -8.98
C LEU A 130 -10.10 -8.70 -7.80
N SER A 131 -9.54 -8.12 -6.73
CA SER A 131 -8.96 -8.88 -5.62
C SER A 131 -10.03 -9.61 -4.79
N THR A 132 -11.16 -8.97 -4.47
CA THR A 132 -12.19 -9.59 -3.61
C THR A 132 -12.96 -10.72 -4.30
N VAL A 133 -13.29 -10.56 -5.60
CA VAL A 133 -14.09 -11.53 -6.36
C VAL A 133 -13.30 -12.81 -6.62
N ALA A 134 -12.05 -12.68 -7.07
CA ALA A 134 -11.18 -13.83 -7.35
C ALA A 134 -10.94 -14.67 -6.08
N VAL A 135 -10.64 -14.01 -4.96
CA VAL A 135 -10.39 -14.66 -3.67
C VAL A 135 -11.62 -15.38 -3.13
N THR A 136 -12.78 -14.73 -3.21
CA THR A 136 -14.01 -15.33 -2.71
C THR A 136 -14.35 -16.61 -3.47
N ARG A 137 -14.07 -16.66 -4.78
CA ARG A 137 -14.21 -17.88 -5.60
C ARG A 137 -13.27 -18.99 -5.13
N THR A 138 -11.99 -18.72 -4.95
CA THR A 138 -11.02 -19.72 -4.47
C THR A 138 -11.39 -20.29 -3.08
N LEU A 139 -11.91 -19.45 -2.17
CA LEU A 139 -12.35 -19.92 -0.85
C LEU A 139 -13.69 -20.66 -0.86
N ILE A 140 -14.49 -20.52 -1.92
CA ILE A 140 -15.67 -21.37 -2.17
C ILE A 140 -15.22 -22.77 -2.55
N GLU A 141 -14.23 -22.88 -3.44
CA GLU A 141 -13.67 -24.15 -3.89
C GLU A 141 -13.01 -24.94 -2.75
N ALA A 142 -12.46 -24.24 -1.76
CA ALA A 142 -11.87 -24.85 -0.55
C ALA A 142 -12.90 -25.27 0.55
N ASP A 143 -14.19 -25.34 0.23
CA ASP A 143 -15.31 -25.74 1.11
C ASP A 143 -15.34 -25.09 2.51
N THR A 144 -15.10 -23.78 2.57
CA THR A 144 -15.17 -23.01 3.82
C THR A 144 -16.56 -22.42 4.06
N SER A 145 -17.06 -22.45 5.31
CA SER A 145 -18.35 -21.83 5.66
C SER A 145 -18.36 -20.33 5.37
N ARG A 146 -19.54 -19.75 5.05
CA ARG A 146 -19.67 -18.32 4.69
C ARG A 146 -19.05 -17.37 5.71
N LYS A 147 -19.21 -17.65 7.00
CA LYS A 147 -18.64 -16.86 8.10
C LYS A 147 -17.11 -16.96 8.13
N ARG A 148 -16.57 -18.17 8.03
CA ARG A 148 -15.12 -18.40 8.02
C ARG A 148 -14.47 -17.79 6.78
N ARG A 149 -15.12 -17.89 5.62
CA ARG A 149 -14.70 -17.27 4.38
C ARG A 149 -14.54 -15.76 4.53
N ARG A 150 -15.57 -15.07 5.04
CA ARG A 150 -15.51 -13.63 5.27
C ARG A 150 -14.36 -13.23 6.19
N GLN A 151 -14.16 -13.97 7.28
CA GLN A 151 -13.04 -13.72 8.19
C GLN A 151 -11.67 -13.91 7.53
N LEU A 152 -11.53 -14.89 6.63
CA LEU A 152 -10.30 -15.10 5.87
C LEU A 152 -10.08 -13.99 4.84
N VAL A 153 -11.11 -13.59 4.10
CA VAL A 153 -11.04 -12.47 3.15
C VAL A 153 -10.62 -11.21 3.88
N ASP A 154 -11.28 -10.86 4.98
CA ASP A 154 -10.98 -9.65 5.76
C ASP A 154 -9.52 -9.64 6.28
N LYS A 155 -8.99 -10.80 6.71
CA LYS A 155 -7.60 -10.91 7.18
C LYS A 155 -6.56 -10.79 6.07
N MET A 156 -6.93 -11.13 4.84
CA MET A 156 -6.01 -11.21 3.70
C MET A 156 -6.17 -10.02 2.74
N ALA A 157 -7.18 -9.16 2.95
CA ALA A 157 -7.57 -8.09 2.03
C ALA A 157 -6.39 -7.21 1.60
N ALA A 158 -5.62 -6.67 2.55
CA ALA A 158 -4.43 -5.86 2.26
C ALA A 158 -3.38 -6.62 1.44
N GLY A 159 -3.23 -7.94 1.67
CA GLY A 159 -2.33 -8.79 0.90
C GLY A 159 -2.76 -8.90 -0.56
N TYR A 160 -4.05 -9.06 -0.81
CA TYR A 160 -4.57 -9.14 -2.19
C TYR A 160 -4.59 -7.81 -2.92
N ILE A 161 -4.81 -6.70 -2.21
CA ILE A 161 -4.66 -5.35 -2.76
C ILE A 161 -3.22 -5.18 -3.24
N LEU A 162 -2.26 -5.45 -2.35
CA LEU A 162 -0.85 -5.30 -2.70
C LEU A 162 -0.44 -6.28 -3.80
N GLN A 163 -0.83 -7.55 -3.75
CA GLN A 163 -0.47 -8.52 -4.78
C GLN A 163 -1.00 -8.10 -6.16
N GLY A 164 -2.25 -7.62 -6.26
CA GLY A 164 -2.80 -7.13 -7.53
C GLY A 164 -2.00 -5.97 -8.10
N ALA A 165 -1.56 -5.04 -7.24
CA ALA A 165 -0.69 -3.94 -7.64
C ALA A 165 0.70 -4.43 -8.10
N LEU A 166 1.32 -5.36 -7.37
CA LEU A 166 2.62 -5.95 -7.74
C LEU A 166 2.53 -6.70 -9.08
N ASP A 167 1.44 -7.44 -9.30
CA ASP A 167 1.20 -8.16 -10.54
C ASP A 167 1.09 -7.19 -11.73
N LYS A 168 0.40 -6.04 -11.57
CA LYS A 168 0.38 -4.98 -12.59
C LYS A 168 1.79 -4.46 -12.86
N LEU A 169 2.52 -4.09 -11.81
CA LEU A 169 3.87 -3.54 -11.88
C LEU A 169 4.93 -4.52 -12.41
N SER A 170 4.60 -5.81 -12.53
CA SER A 170 5.47 -6.85 -13.09
C SER A 170 5.28 -7.07 -14.60
N ARG A 171 4.15 -6.60 -15.15
CA ARG A 171 3.81 -6.74 -16.58
C ARG A 171 4.23 -5.53 -17.42
N MET A 172 4.77 -4.51 -16.76
CA MET A 172 5.33 -3.30 -17.35
C MET A 172 6.83 -3.46 -17.48
#